data_AF-A0A8D0GI77-F1
#
_entry.id   AF-A0A8D0GI77-F1
#
_cell.length_a   1.000
_cell.length_b   1.000
_cell.length_c   1.000
_cell.angle_alpha   90.00
_cell.angle_beta   90.00
_cell.angle_gamma   90.00
#
_symmetry.space_group_name_H-M   'P 1'
#
loop_
_entity.id
_entity.type
_entity.pdbx_description
1 polymer ?
#
loop_
_entity_poly.entity_id
_entity_poly.type
_entity_poly.pdbx_seq_one_letter_code
_entity_poly.pdbx_strand_id
1 'polypeptide(L)'
;MTPLAISPPRSTPEPDISSIPQDAATVPNSAAPQTLTVCIYVNKQANMGPYLDRKKVQQLPDHFGPERPSMVLQQAVQACIDCAHQQKTVFSLVKQGYGGEMVSVSASFDGKQHLLSLPVVNSIGYVLRFLKKLCRSLLCDNLFSNQPFPQYNTSENPEEYENGRMESGRFLFYY
;
A
#
# COMPACT_ATOMS: atom_id res chain seq x y z
N MET A 1 8.40 7.40 -72.68
CA MET A 1 7.07 8.03 -72.84
C MET A 1 6.07 6.90 -72.96
N THR A 2 5.31 6.66 -71.89
CA THR A 2 4.33 5.58 -71.77
C THR A 2 2.96 6.17 -71.41
N PRO A 3 1.84 5.54 -71.81
CA PRO A 3 0.61 6.25 -72.17
C PRO A 3 -0.48 6.29 -71.08
N LEU A 4 -1.33 7.31 -71.25
CA LEU A 4 -2.77 7.48 -70.99
C LEU A 4 -3.52 6.61 -69.94
N ALA A 5 -4.26 7.35 -69.11
CA ALA A 5 -5.35 6.92 -68.25
C ALA A 5 -6.54 6.31 -69.01
N ILE A 6 -7.15 5.26 -68.46
CA ILE A 6 -8.56 4.88 -68.65
C ILE A 6 -9.08 4.27 -67.34
N SER A 7 -10.12 4.88 -66.76
CA SER A 7 -10.97 4.30 -65.70
C SER A 7 -11.99 3.33 -66.31
N PRO A 8 -12.40 2.27 -65.59
CA PRO A 8 -13.70 1.63 -65.85
C PRO A 8 -14.77 2.03 -64.81
N PRO A 9 -16.07 2.07 -65.21
CA PRO A 9 -17.19 2.46 -64.36
C PRO A 9 -17.91 1.29 -63.68
N ARG A 10 -18.53 1.62 -62.54
CA ARG A 10 -19.84 1.21 -61.97
C ARG A 10 -20.29 -0.27 -61.98
N SER A 11 -20.75 -0.66 -60.79
CA SER A 11 -21.91 -1.52 -60.48
C SER A 11 -21.58 -2.90 -59.91
N THR A 12 -21.70 -3.03 -58.60
CA THR A 12 -22.20 -4.24 -57.94
C THR A 12 -23.13 -3.81 -56.78
N PRO A 13 -24.15 -4.61 -56.45
CA PRO A 13 -25.40 -4.16 -55.86
C PRO A 13 -25.33 -4.00 -54.33
N GLU A 14 -26.14 -3.10 -53.78
CA GLU A 14 -26.51 -3.12 -52.36
C GLU A 14 -27.37 -4.36 -52.07
N PRO A 15 -27.03 -5.18 -51.05
CA PRO A 15 -27.99 -6.06 -50.43
C PRO A 15 -28.65 -5.34 -49.25
N ASP A 16 -29.94 -5.13 -49.41
CA ASP A 16 -30.89 -4.66 -48.42
C ASP A 16 -30.96 -5.64 -47.23
N ILE A 17 -30.81 -5.09 -46.02
CA ILE A 17 -31.44 -5.39 -44.72
C ILE A 17 -31.61 -6.87 -44.27
N SER A 18 -31.32 -7.06 -42.98
CA SER A 18 -31.89 -8.07 -42.09
C SER A 18 -31.15 -9.41 -41.98
N SER A 19 -30.19 -9.45 -41.05
CA SER A 19 -30.33 -10.25 -39.83
C SER A 19 -29.12 -10.00 -38.94
N ILE A 20 -29.35 -9.45 -37.76
CA ILE A 20 -28.37 -9.49 -36.67
C ILE A 20 -28.36 -10.94 -36.17
N PRO A 21 -27.28 -11.72 -36.32
CA PRO A 21 -27.11 -12.83 -35.41
C PRO A 21 -26.72 -12.23 -34.06
N GLN A 22 -27.60 -12.33 -33.05
CA GLN A 22 -27.17 -12.33 -31.66
C GLN A 22 -26.41 -13.64 -31.41
N ASP A 23 -25.22 -13.78 -32.01
CA ASP A 23 -24.35 -14.91 -31.74
C ASP A 23 -23.35 -14.50 -30.67
N ALA A 24 -23.33 -15.30 -29.62
CA ALA A 24 -22.68 -15.06 -28.36
C ALA A 24 -21.17 -14.91 -28.54
N ALA A 25 -20.69 -13.68 -28.68
CA ALA A 25 -19.34 -13.34 -28.26
C ALA A 25 -19.30 -13.36 -26.71
N THR A 26 -19.36 -14.56 -26.12
CA THR A 26 -18.66 -14.78 -24.85
C THR A 26 -17.18 -14.66 -25.18
N VAL A 27 -16.71 -13.41 -25.25
CA VAL A 27 -15.32 -13.11 -25.00
C VAL A 27 -14.99 -13.83 -23.67
N PRO A 28 -14.10 -14.83 -23.64
CA PRO A 28 -13.56 -15.22 -22.36
C PRO A 28 -12.94 -13.94 -21.83
N ASN A 29 -13.43 -13.48 -20.67
CA ASN A 29 -12.92 -12.34 -19.92
C ASN A 29 -11.45 -12.19 -20.27
N SER A 30 -11.09 -11.12 -20.99
CA SER A 30 -9.70 -10.74 -21.16
C SER A 30 -9.18 -10.61 -19.74
N ALA A 31 -8.50 -11.64 -19.26
CA ALA A 31 -8.00 -11.69 -17.91
C ALA A 31 -6.93 -10.60 -17.87
N ALA A 32 -7.34 -9.40 -17.48
CA ALA A 32 -6.43 -8.32 -17.21
C ALA A 32 -5.30 -8.91 -16.35
N PRO A 33 -4.02 -8.69 -16.72
CA PRO A 33 -2.91 -9.29 -16.00
C PRO A 33 -3.08 -8.97 -14.52
N GLN A 34 -3.35 -10.01 -13.71
CA GLN A 34 -3.55 -9.84 -12.28
C GLN A 34 -2.21 -9.39 -11.71
N THR A 35 -2.11 -8.08 -11.52
CA THR A 35 -0.90 -7.46 -10.99
C THR A 35 -0.85 -7.81 -9.51
N LEU A 36 0.27 -8.38 -9.05
CA LEU A 36 0.46 -8.69 -7.65
C LEU A 36 0.24 -7.42 -6.81
N THR A 37 -0.67 -7.49 -5.85
CA THR A 37 -0.94 -6.43 -4.89
C THR A 37 -0.58 -6.87 -3.48
N VAL A 38 -0.26 -5.91 -2.62
CA VAL A 38 0.10 -6.13 -1.22
C VAL A 38 -0.45 -5.01 -0.35
N CYS A 39 -0.72 -5.34 0.92
CA CYS A 39 -0.97 -4.37 1.98
C CYS A 39 0.16 -4.44 3.02
N ILE A 40 0.60 -3.28 3.50
CA ILE A 40 1.50 -3.16 4.66
C ILE A 40 0.82 -2.32 5.72
N TYR A 41 0.61 -2.90 6.89
CA TYR A 41 -0.05 -2.27 8.03
C TYR A 41 0.96 -1.51 8.88
N VAL A 42 0.51 -0.39 9.43
CA VAL A 42 1.30 0.50 10.30
C VAL A 42 0.91 0.24 11.76
N ASN A 43 1.89 -0.16 12.56
CA ASN A 43 1.71 -0.31 14.00
C ASN A 43 1.89 1.02 14.71
N LYS A 44 0.79 1.76 14.91
CA LYS A 44 0.82 3.03 15.64
C LYS A 44 1.20 2.89 17.11
N GLN A 45 1.19 1.69 17.67
CA GLN A 45 1.60 1.40 19.04
C GLN A 45 3.08 0.99 19.17
N ALA A 46 3.79 0.81 18.05
CA ALA A 46 5.19 0.43 18.07
C ALA A 46 6.07 1.50 18.74
N ASN A 47 7.26 1.08 19.16
CA ASN A 47 8.32 2.02 19.51
C ASN A 47 8.71 2.81 18.24
N MET A 48 8.64 4.13 18.32
CA MET A 48 8.96 5.02 17.20
C MET A 48 10.48 5.27 17.06
N GLY A 49 11.27 4.81 18.03
CA GLY A 49 12.70 5.09 18.08
C GLY A 49 13.01 6.58 18.27
N PRO A 50 14.28 6.98 18.17
CA PRO A 50 14.69 8.37 18.36
C PRO A 50 14.54 9.24 17.10
N TYR A 51 14.24 8.64 15.94
CA TYR A 51 14.24 9.35 14.66
C TYR A 51 12.84 9.78 14.20
N LEU A 52 11.78 9.06 14.62
CA LEU A 52 10.41 9.30 14.15
C LEU A 52 9.58 10.06 15.19
N ASP A 53 8.86 11.07 14.73
CA ASP A 53 7.92 11.84 15.52
C ASP A 53 6.62 11.05 15.74
N ARG A 54 6.33 10.74 17.01
CA ARG A 54 5.15 9.97 17.38
C ARG A 54 3.85 10.61 16.91
N LYS A 55 3.71 11.94 16.95
CA LYS A 55 2.48 12.63 16.54
C LYS A 55 2.25 12.49 15.05
N LYS A 56 3.32 12.60 14.25
CA LYS A 56 3.24 12.39 12.80
C LYS A 56 2.89 10.94 12.46
N VAL A 57 3.48 9.97 13.16
CA VAL A 57 3.15 8.55 12.94
C VAL A 57 1.69 8.24 13.29
N GLN A 58 1.12 8.85 14.34
CA GLN A 58 -0.31 8.69 14.64
C GLN A 58 -1.23 9.18 13.52
N GLN A 59 -0.78 10.16 12.73
CA GLN A 59 -1.53 10.72 11.60
C GLN A 59 -1.40 9.90 10.31
N LEU A 60 -0.49 8.91 10.26
CA LEU A 60 -0.37 8.02 9.11
C LEU A 60 -1.64 7.17 8.92
N PRO A 61 -1.92 6.70 7.69
CA PRO A 61 -2.94 5.69 7.47
C PRO A 61 -2.58 4.39 8.24
N ASP A 62 -3.59 3.61 8.61
CA ASP A 62 -3.38 2.34 9.31
C ASP A 62 -2.71 1.27 8.42
N HIS A 63 -2.75 1.46 7.10
CA HIS A 63 -2.06 0.62 6.13
C HIS A 63 -1.80 1.36 4.82
N PHE A 64 -0.84 0.84 4.05
CA PHE A 64 -0.55 1.20 2.66
C PHE A 64 -0.96 0.03 1.75
N GLY A 65 -1.62 0.32 0.64
CA GLY A 65 -2.19 -0.68 -0.27
C GLY A 65 -3.71 -0.88 -0.10
N PRO A 66 -4.33 -1.82 -0.83
CA PRO A 66 -3.70 -2.79 -1.74
C PRO A 66 -3.15 -2.14 -3.01
N GLU A 67 -1.85 -2.25 -3.25
CA GLU A 67 -1.19 -1.69 -4.43
C GLU A 67 0.02 -2.53 -4.85
N ARG A 68 0.70 -2.15 -5.94
CA ARG A 68 1.94 -2.84 -6.38
C ARG A 68 3.00 -2.81 -5.26
N PRO A 69 3.79 -3.89 -5.07
CA PRO A 69 4.82 -3.94 -4.03
C PRO A 69 5.81 -2.75 -4.06
N SER A 70 6.14 -2.25 -5.25
CA SER A 70 6.98 -1.06 -5.43
C SER A 70 6.36 0.21 -4.83
N MET A 71 5.07 0.41 -5.02
CA MET A 71 4.39 1.62 -4.56
C MET A 71 4.20 1.57 -3.04
N VAL A 72 3.80 0.42 -2.50
CA VAL A 72 3.69 0.24 -1.04
C VAL A 72 5.04 0.41 -0.35
N LEU A 73 6.13 -0.09 -0.95
CA LEU A 73 7.48 0.17 -0.44
C LEU A 73 7.83 1.66 -0.45
N GLN A 74 7.56 2.34 -1.57
CA GLN A 74 7.81 3.78 -1.71
C GLN A 74 7.03 4.58 -0.67
N GLN A 75 5.75 4.29 -0.49
CA GLN A 75 4.87 4.97 0.46
C GLN A 75 5.35 4.77 1.91
N ALA A 76 5.69 3.53 2.30
CA ALA A 76 6.17 3.25 3.65
C ALA A 76 7.52 3.94 3.94
N VAL A 77 8.42 4.00 2.97
CA VAL A 77 9.71 4.70 3.11
C VAL A 77 9.51 6.22 3.16
N GLN A 78 8.66 6.76 2.28
CA GLN A 78 8.30 8.18 2.26
C GLN A 78 7.66 8.60 3.60
N ALA A 79 6.74 7.79 4.14
CA ALA A 79 6.12 8.01 5.43
C ALA A 79 7.14 8.06 6.58
N CYS A 80 8.18 7.21 6.57
CA CYS A 80 9.27 7.28 7.54
C CYS A 80 10.05 8.61 7.45
N ILE A 81 10.33 9.07 6.22
CA ILE A 81 11.02 10.33 5.97
C ILE A 81 10.18 11.51 6.46
N ASP A 82 8.89 11.55 6.11
CA ASP A 82 7.99 12.65 6.46
C ASP A 82 7.72 12.70 7.98
N CYS A 83 7.64 11.53 8.61
CA CYS A 83 7.50 11.40 10.06
C CYS A 83 8.80 11.70 10.82
N ALA A 84 9.94 11.88 10.15
CA ALA A 84 11.19 12.11 10.84
C ALA A 84 11.20 13.44 11.62
N HIS A 85 11.91 13.45 12.75
CA HIS A 85 12.33 14.69 13.42
C HIS A 85 13.33 15.47 12.58
N GLN A 86 14.24 14.75 11.92
CA GLN A 86 15.24 15.29 11.00
C GLN A 86 15.23 14.46 9.71
N GLN A 87 14.61 14.98 8.65
CA GLN A 87 14.48 14.25 7.38
C GLN A 87 15.84 13.86 6.79
N LYS A 88 16.84 14.75 6.85
CA LYS A 88 18.21 14.50 6.37
C LYS A 88 18.82 13.21 6.94
N THR A 89 18.66 13.01 8.25
CA THR A 89 19.18 11.84 8.97
C THR A 89 18.51 10.56 8.50
N VAL A 90 17.17 10.51 8.51
CA VAL A 90 16.41 9.34 8.04
C VAL A 90 16.68 9.05 6.56
N PHE A 91 16.69 10.10 5.73
CA PHE A 91 16.95 10.00 4.29
C PHE A 91 18.32 9.38 4.00
N SER A 92 19.37 9.73 4.78
CA SER A 92 20.70 9.13 4.65
C SER A 92 20.78 7.65 5.06
N LEU A 93 19.85 7.19 5.89
CA LEU A 93 19.78 5.79 6.34
C LEU A 93 19.07 4.90 5.30
N VAL A 94 18.19 5.47 4.48
CA VAL A 94 17.55 4.79 3.36
C VAL A 94 18.62 4.46 2.32
N LYS A 95 18.72 3.19 1.94
CA LYS A 95 19.69 2.75 0.94
C LYS A 95 19.12 2.95 -0.46
N GLN A 96 19.88 3.64 -1.31
CA GLN A 96 19.61 3.75 -2.73
C GLN A 96 19.55 2.37 -3.38
N GLY A 97 18.59 2.20 -4.29
CA GLY A 97 18.53 1.06 -5.20
C GLY A 97 19.43 1.24 -6.41
N TYR A 98 19.82 0.12 -7.01
CA TYR A 98 20.46 0.06 -8.32
C TYR A 98 19.68 -0.92 -9.20
N GLY A 99 19.45 -0.60 -10.47
CA GLY A 99 18.55 -1.37 -11.34
C GLY A 99 17.98 -0.53 -12.49
N GLY A 100 17.08 -1.14 -13.28
CA GLY A 100 16.42 -0.50 -14.42
C GLY A 100 15.33 0.50 -14.01
N GLU A 101 14.10 0.01 -13.80
CA GLU A 101 12.98 0.86 -13.40
C GLU A 101 13.08 1.26 -11.91
N MET A 102 12.82 2.54 -11.63
CA MET A 102 13.01 3.16 -10.31
C MET A 102 11.79 3.99 -9.92
N VAL A 103 11.49 4.04 -8.63
CA VAL A 103 10.56 5.00 -8.02
C VAL A 103 11.32 5.90 -7.05
N SER A 104 10.91 7.17 -6.95
CA SER A 104 11.60 8.15 -6.12
C SER A 104 10.86 8.41 -4.80
N VAL A 105 11.64 8.54 -3.73
CA VAL A 105 11.21 9.18 -2.47
C VAL A 105 11.94 10.50 -2.32
N SER A 106 11.35 11.42 -1.57
CA SER A 106 11.86 12.77 -1.40
C SER A 106 12.00 13.16 0.07
N ALA A 107 13.02 13.97 0.37
CA ALA A 107 13.18 14.64 1.65
C ALA A 107 13.48 16.12 1.41
N SER A 108 12.97 16.98 2.28
CA SER A 108 13.21 18.42 2.27
C SER A 108 14.14 18.79 3.43
N PHE A 109 15.35 19.21 3.11
CA PHE A 109 16.33 19.69 4.09
C PHE A 109 17.30 20.69 3.45
N ASP A 110 17.98 21.50 4.25
CA ASP A 110 18.88 22.57 3.77
C ASP A 110 18.21 23.54 2.76
N GLY A 111 16.89 23.71 2.86
CA GLY A 111 16.09 24.55 1.96
C GLY A 111 15.86 23.97 0.56
N LYS A 112 16.19 22.69 0.33
CA LYS A 112 16.06 22.01 -0.98
C LYS A 112 15.35 20.67 -0.84
N GLN A 113 14.78 20.20 -1.95
CA GLN A 113 14.26 18.84 -2.07
C GLN A 113 15.38 17.91 -2.57
N HIS A 114 15.53 16.77 -1.92
CA HIS A 114 16.48 15.72 -2.24
C HIS A 114 15.72 14.45 -2.63
N LEU A 115 16.15 13.78 -3.70
CA LEU A 115 15.51 12.57 -4.23
C LEU A 115 16.39 11.35 -4.06
N LEU A 116 15.76 10.22 -3.71
CA LEU A 116 16.41 8.92 -3.58
C LEU A 116 15.62 7.89 -4.38
N SER A 117 16.32 7.13 -5.21
CA SER A 117 15.72 6.08 -6.04
C SER A 117 15.66 4.75 -5.31
N LEU A 118 14.47 4.15 -5.31
CA LEU A 118 14.20 2.79 -4.85
C LEU A 118 13.91 1.92 -6.07
N PRO A 119 14.37 0.65 -6.09
CA PRO A 119 14.13 -0.22 -7.22
C PRO A 119 12.64 -0.57 -7.31
N VAL A 120 12.12 -0.62 -8.54
CA VAL A 120 10.82 -1.24 -8.78
C VAL A 120 10.94 -2.74 -8.50
N VAL A 121 10.13 -3.20 -7.55
CA VAL A 121 10.08 -4.58 -7.08
C VAL A 121 8.67 -5.16 -7.22
N ASN A 122 8.63 -6.48 -7.45
CA ASN A 122 7.40 -7.26 -7.55
C ASN A 122 7.37 -8.42 -6.54
N SER A 123 7.96 -8.23 -5.35
CA SER A 123 8.09 -9.27 -4.33
C SER A 123 7.75 -8.75 -2.93
N ILE A 124 6.73 -9.34 -2.31
CA ILE A 124 6.33 -9.03 -0.93
C ILE A 124 7.47 -9.32 0.05
N GLY A 125 8.18 -10.44 -0.14
CA GLY A 125 9.32 -10.81 0.69
C GLY A 125 10.46 -9.78 0.63
N TYR A 126 10.69 -9.17 -0.54
CA TYR A 126 11.65 -8.07 -0.67
C TYR A 126 11.19 -6.83 0.10
N VAL A 127 9.93 -6.43 -0.07
CA VAL A 127 9.35 -5.27 0.64
C VAL A 127 9.54 -5.43 2.16
N LEU A 128 9.12 -6.57 2.72
CA LEU A 128 9.24 -6.83 4.15
C LEU A 128 10.69 -6.85 4.63
N ARG A 129 11.61 -7.44 3.86
CA ARG A 129 13.03 -7.45 4.21
C ARG A 129 13.63 -6.04 4.20
N PHE A 130 13.26 -5.22 3.21
CA PHE A 130 13.71 -3.83 3.13
C PHE A 130 13.20 -3.02 4.33
N LEU A 131 11.89 -3.07 4.58
CA LEU A 131 11.27 -2.34 5.69
C LEU A 131 11.85 -2.79 7.04
N LYS A 132 12.04 -4.09 7.25
CA LYS A 132 12.68 -4.60 8.48
C LYS A 132 14.10 -4.07 8.66
N LYS A 133 14.88 -3.95 7.57
CA LYS A 133 16.23 -3.37 7.63
C LYS A 133 16.18 -1.86 7.94
N LEU A 134 15.25 -1.13 7.34
CA LEU A 134 15.07 0.30 7.60
C LEU A 134 14.62 0.54 9.05
N CYS A 135 13.62 -0.18 9.53
CA CYS A 135 13.14 -0.10 10.92
C CYS A 135 14.25 -0.34 11.94
N ARG A 136 15.15 -1.30 11.68
CA ARG A 136 16.33 -1.54 12.54
C ARG A 136 17.30 -0.36 12.55
N SER A 137 17.57 0.25 11.39
CA SER A 137 18.39 1.46 11.31
C SER A 137 17.76 2.66 12.02
N LEU A 138 16.43 2.72 12.04
CA LEU A 138 15.64 3.76 12.70
C LEU A 138 15.29 3.43 14.17
N LEU A 139 15.69 2.26 14.66
CA LEU A 139 15.34 1.76 16.00
C LEU A 139 13.82 1.78 16.28
N CYS A 140 13.01 1.54 15.25
CA CYS A 140 11.54 1.49 15.31
C CYS A 140 11.02 0.10 14.92
N ASP A 141 11.45 -0.92 15.67
CA ASP A 141 11.04 -2.30 15.41
C ASP A 141 9.52 -2.48 15.46
N ASN A 142 9.02 -3.36 14.59
CA ASN A 142 7.59 -3.70 14.46
C ASN A 142 6.66 -2.55 13.99
N LEU A 143 7.21 -1.46 13.45
CA LEU A 143 6.39 -0.38 12.85
C LEU A 143 5.55 -0.86 11.66
N PHE A 144 6.03 -1.83 10.88
CA PHE A 144 5.34 -2.36 9.69
C PHE A 144 5.12 -3.86 9.76
N SER A 145 4.00 -4.33 9.23
CA SER A 145 3.64 -5.75 9.10
C SER A 145 2.86 -6.03 7.82
N ASN A 146 2.91 -7.26 7.31
CA ASN A 146 2.00 -7.74 6.26
C ASN A 146 0.68 -8.27 6.81
N GLN A 147 0.50 -8.26 8.13
CA GLN A 147 -0.74 -8.63 8.81
C GLN A 147 -1.33 -7.42 9.55
N PRO A 148 -2.67 -7.30 9.57
CA PRO A 148 -3.33 -6.28 10.38
C PRO A 148 -3.00 -6.45 11.85
N PHE A 149 -2.90 -5.33 12.57
CA PHE A 149 -2.75 -5.34 14.02
C PHE A 149 -4.14 -5.44 14.67
N PRO A 150 -4.30 -6.25 15.73
CA PRO A 150 -5.53 -6.27 16.50
C PRO A 150 -5.78 -4.87 17.06
N GLN A 151 -6.90 -4.26 16.67
CA GLN A 151 -7.34 -3.02 17.28
C GLN A 151 -7.80 -3.36 18.70
N TYR A 152 -6.95 -3.08 19.69
CA TYR A 152 -7.43 -3.00 21.06
C TYR A 152 -8.33 -1.78 21.14
N ASN A 153 -9.63 -2.03 21.05
CA ASN A 153 -10.64 -1.05 21.43
C ASN A 153 -10.40 -0.76 22.91
N THR A 154 -9.68 0.31 23.24
CA THR A 154 -9.77 0.93 24.55
C THR A 154 -11.15 1.58 24.67
N SER A 155 -12.17 0.73 24.82
CA SER A 155 -13.40 1.12 25.48
C SER A 155 -13.20 0.76 26.94
N GLU A 156 -12.48 1.62 27.66
CA GLU A 156 -12.67 1.72 29.10
C GLU A 156 -14.07 2.30 29.29
N ASN A 157 -15.05 1.41 29.46
CA ASN A 157 -16.29 1.74 30.12
C ASN A 157 -15.99 1.70 31.62
N PRO A 158 -16.02 2.82 32.37
CA PRO A 158 -16.03 2.71 33.82
C PRO A 158 -17.37 2.09 34.21
N GLU A 159 -17.28 0.94 34.86
CA GLU A 159 -18.40 0.26 35.51
C GLU A 159 -19.07 1.21 36.51
N GLU A 160 -20.15 1.87 36.10
CA GLU A 160 -21.13 2.44 37.03
C GLU A 160 -22.05 1.31 37.52
N TYR A 161 -21.51 0.48 38.42
CA TYR A 161 -22.32 -0.37 39.30
C TYR A 161 -22.71 0.45 40.54
N GLU A 162 -23.84 1.14 40.46
CA GLU A 162 -24.58 1.55 41.66
C GLU A 162 -25.37 0.36 42.20
N ASN A 163 -24.83 -0.22 43.26
CA ASN A 163 -25.50 -0.48 44.54
C ASN A 163 -26.95 -0.99 44.53
N GLY A 164 -27.14 -2.23 44.98
CA GLY A 164 -28.35 -2.59 45.72
C GLY A 164 -28.76 -4.05 45.62
N ARG A 165 -28.39 -4.82 46.65
CA ARG A 165 -29.32 -5.66 47.47
C ARG A 165 -28.63 -6.96 47.93
N MET A 166 -28.46 -7.04 49.24
CA MET A 166 -28.07 -8.23 50.00
C MET A 166 -28.90 -9.45 49.60
N GLU A 167 -28.26 -10.61 49.46
CA GLU A 167 -28.74 -11.82 50.13
C GLU A 167 -27.60 -12.80 50.40
N SER A 168 -27.61 -13.31 51.64
CA SER A 168 -26.67 -14.24 52.24
C SER A 168 -26.95 -15.67 51.75
N GLY A 169 -25.95 -16.41 51.30
CA GLY A 169 -26.19 -17.75 50.76
C GLY A 169 -24.97 -18.62 50.50
N ARG A 170 -24.28 -19.03 51.58
CA ARG A 170 -23.52 -20.29 51.74
C ARG A 170 -22.50 -20.69 50.65
N PHE A 171 -21.23 -20.52 50.99
CA PHE A 171 -20.12 -21.31 50.44
C PHE A 171 -20.35 -22.80 50.67
N LEU A 172 -20.27 -23.60 49.61
CA LEU A 172 -19.83 -24.99 49.69
C LEU A 172 -18.73 -25.19 48.65
N PHE A 173 -17.50 -25.30 49.16
CA PHE A 173 -16.36 -25.84 48.42
C PHE A 173 -16.59 -27.33 48.19
N TYR A 174 -16.41 -27.78 46.96
CA TYR A 174 -16.03 -29.16 46.68
C TYR A 174 -14.74 -29.15 45.86
N TYR A 175 -13.78 -29.95 46.35
CA TYR A 175 -12.47 -30.23 45.76
C TYR A 175 -12.61 -30.91 44.39
#